data_AF-A0A6A3G8S3-F1
#
_entry.id   AF-A0A6A3G8S3-F1
#
_cell.length_a   1.000
_cell.length_b   1.000
_cell.length_c   1.000
_cell.angle_alpha   90.00
_cell.angle_beta   90.00
_cell.angle_gamma   90.00
#
_symmetry.space_group_name_H-M   'P 1'
#
loop_
_entity.id
_entity.type
_entity.pdbx_description
1 polymer ?
#
loop_
_entity_poly.entity_id
_entity_poly.type
_entity_poly.pdbx_seq_one_letter_code
_entity_poly.pdbx_strand_id
1 'polypeptide(L)'
;MIRATNVSSLDSNIRIVKEEVLNVVEKVLGLTDQLQYEVLAGCTQRDGHSSGLWCLVVLELLLFGARPSSWNDYWSDTLYDVVGYLRLQFLRKVIDLQSHFTVAE
;
A
#
# COMPACT_ATOMS: atom_id res chain seq x y z
N MET A 1 -15.42 8.33 -30.53
CA MET A 1 -14.21 8.96 -29.97
C MET A 1 -14.58 9.57 -28.61
N ILE A 2 -14.49 8.80 -27.52
CA ILE A 2 -14.73 9.29 -26.16
C ILE A 2 -13.55 8.80 -25.31
N ARG A 3 -12.62 9.72 -24.97
CA ARG A 3 -11.69 9.58 -23.83
C ARG A 3 -10.86 10.85 -23.69
N ALA A 4 -11.37 11.81 -22.92
CA ALA A 4 -10.58 12.95 -22.42
C ALA A 4 -11.09 13.51 -21.08
N THR A 5 -12.04 12.85 -20.39
CA THR A 5 -12.68 13.37 -19.16
C THR A 5 -12.27 12.68 -17.86
N ASN A 6 -11.54 11.55 -17.90
CA ASN A 6 -11.26 10.77 -16.69
C ASN A 6 -9.92 11.08 -16.01
N VAL A 7 -9.02 11.83 -16.65
CA VAL A 7 -7.67 12.08 -16.09
C VAL A 7 -7.69 13.22 -15.07
N SER A 8 -8.48 14.29 -15.29
CA SER A 8 -8.51 15.45 -14.39
C SER A 8 -9.14 15.16 -13.02
N SER A 9 -10.06 14.21 -12.93
CA SER A 9 -10.75 13.86 -11.67
C SER A 9 -9.92 12.96 -10.76
N LEU A 10 -9.04 12.11 -11.30
CA LEU A 10 -8.25 11.19 -10.48
C LEU A 10 -7.13 11.93 -9.75
N ASP A 11 -6.42 12.81 -10.46
CA ASP A 11 -5.33 13.61 -9.89
C ASP A 11 -5.84 14.55 -8.79
N SER A 12 -7.02 15.15 -8.98
CA SER A 12 -7.65 15.97 -7.94
C SER A 12 -8.04 15.15 -6.72
N ASN A 13 -8.57 13.94 -6.91
CA ASN A 13 -8.96 13.06 -5.80
C ASN A 13 -7.73 12.60 -5.01
N ILE A 14 -6.63 12.25 -5.68
CA ILE A 14 -5.37 11.86 -5.03
C ILE A 14 -4.81 13.02 -4.21
N ARG A 15 -4.85 14.25 -4.75
CA ARG A 15 -4.41 15.44 -4.02
C ARG A 15 -5.22 15.66 -2.74
N ILE A 16 -6.55 15.58 -2.83
CA ILE A 16 -7.45 15.75 -1.66
C ILE A 16 -7.14 14.68 -0.61
N VAL A 17 -7.03 13.40 -1.01
CA VAL A 17 -6.72 12.32 -0.06
C VAL A 17 -5.36 12.55 0.59
N LYS A 18 -4.35 12.99 -0.16
CA LYS A 18 -3.03 13.31 0.38
C LYS A 18 -3.10 14.43 1.43
N GLU A 19 -3.78 15.52 1.11
CA GLU A 19 -3.92 16.68 2.02
C GLU A 19 -4.65 16.28 3.31
N GLU A 20 -5.77 15.56 3.20
CA GLU A 20 -6.55 15.12 4.35
C GLU A 20 -5.81 14.11 5.23
N VAL A 21 -5.16 13.12 4.62
CA VAL A 21 -4.36 12.13 5.37
C VAL A 21 -3.22 12.80 6.10
N LEU A 22 -2.48 13.69 5.44
CA LEU A 22 -1.36 14.40 6.07
C LEU A 22 -1.84 15.27 7.24
N ASN A 23 -2.90 16.05 7.04
CA ASN A 23 -3.52 16.87 8.09
C ASN A 23 -3.94 16.06 9.32
N VAL A 24 -4.56 14.89 9.12
CA VAL A 24 -4.97 14.01 10.22
C VAL A 24 -3.75 13.42 10.94
N VAL A 25 -2.80 12.86 10.19
CA VAL A 25 -1.64 12.17 10.78
C VAL A 25 -0.73 13.15 11.51
N GLU A 26 -0.47 14.34 10.96
CA GLU A 26 0.35 15.35 11.62
C GLU A 26 -0.26 15.81 12.95
N LYS A 27 -1.59 16.02 12.99
CA LYS A 27 -2.30 16.37 14.21
C LYS A 27 -2.23 15.27 15.26
N VAL A 28 -2.42 14.02 14.86
CA VAL A 28 -2.35 12.86 15.78
C VAL A 28 -0.94 12.69 16.35
N LEU A 29 0.09 12.96 15.55
CA LEU A 29 1.48 12.78 15.96
C LEU A 29 2.12 14.04 16.59
N GLY A 30 1.46 15.20 16.54
CA GLY A 30 2.05 16.48 16.97
C GLY A 30 3.21 16.94 16.07
N LEU A 31 3.17 16.58 14.79
CA LEU A 31 4.24 16.79 13.80
C LEU A 31 3.81 17.73 12.67
N THR A 32 3.07 18.80 13.01
CA THR A 32 2.60 19.81 12.03
C THR A 32 3.75 20.27 11.14
N ASP A 33 3.52 20.18 9.82
CA ASP A 33 4.45 20.55 8.75
C ASP A 33 5.79 19.79 8.76
N GLN A 34 5.89 18.66 9.47
CA GLN A 34 7.12 17.86 9.56
C GLN A 34 7.04 16.55 8.77
N LEU A 35 5.86 16.14 8.30
CA LEU A 35 5.73 14.91 7.54
C LEU A 35 5.98 15.16 6.05
N GLN A 36 6.78 14.27 5.46
CA GLN A 36 7.01 14.25 4.02
C GLN A 36 6.20 13.12 3.39
N TYR A 37 5.64 13.42 2.23
CA TYR A 37 4.94 12.45 1.40
C TYR A 37 5.84 12.05 0.23
N GLU A 38 6.09 10.76 0.10
CA GLU A 38 6.82 10.19 -1.01
C GLU A 38 5.93 9.23 -1.81
N VAL A 39 5.99 9.35 -3.15
CA VAL A 39 5.28 8.44 -4.05
C VAL A 39 6.16 7.23 -4.29
N LEU A 40 5.64 6.03 -3.99
CA LEU A 40 6.26 4.78 -4.40
C LEU A 40 5.92 4.51 -5.86
N ALA A 41 6.93 4.59 -6.73
CA ALA A 41 6.81 4.22 -8.13
C ALA A 41 7.23 2.75 -8.34
N GLY A 42 6.73 2.11 -9.41
CA GLY A 42 7.17 0.78 -9.82
C GLY A 42 6.32 -0.40 -9.34
N CYS A 43 5.30 -0.18 -8.50
CA CYS A 43 4.38 -1.22 -8.02
C CYS A 43 2.97 -1.15 -8.64
N THR A 44 2.88 -1.00 -9.97
CA THR A 44 1.61 -0.78 -10.66
C THR A 44 0.82 -2.08 -10.83
N GLN A 45 -0.35 -2.19 -10.20
CA GLN A 45 -1.26 -3.31 -10.36
C GLN A 45 -1.60 -3.58 -11.84
N ARG A 46 -1.51 -4.86 -12.26
CA ARG A 46 -1.71 -5.34 -13.65
C ARG A 46 -3.08 -6.00 -13.88
N ASP A 47 -3.87 -6.15 -12.83
CA ASP A 47 -5.21 -6.76 -12.86
C ASP A 47 -6.27 -5.82 -12.27
N GLY A 48 -7.53 -6.24 -12.23
CA GLY A 48 -8.63 -5.44 -11.67
C GLY A 48 -9.01 -5.75 -10.21
N HIS A 49 -8.29 -6.64 -9.50
CA HIS A 49 -8.80 -7.23 -8.25
C HIS A 49 -7.75 -7.51 -7.16
N SER A 50 -6.48 -7.18 -7.37
CA SER A 50 -5.40 -7.43 -6.40
C SER A 50 -4.90 -6.17 -5.67
N SER A 51 -5.59 -5.03 -5.75
CA SER A 51 -5.15 -3.77 -5.09
C SER A 51 -4.87 -3.95 -3.61
N GLY A 52 -5.78 -4.61 -2.88
CA GLY A 52 -5.62 -4.89 -1.46
C GLY A 52 -4.41 -5.79 -1.15
N LEU A 53 -4.14 -6.78 -1.99
CA LEU A 53 -2.95 -7.63 -1.86
C LEU A 53 -1.67 -6.81 -2.03
N TRP A 54 -1.60 -5.95 -3.05
CA TRP A 54 -0.44 -5.11 -3.30
C TRP A 54 -0.20 -4.11 -2.18
N CYS A 55 -1.25 -3.55 -1.56
CA CYS A 55 -1.11 -2.73 -0.35
C CYS A 55 -0.42 -3.50 0.78
N LEU A 56 -0.78 -4.77 1.01
CA LEU A 56 -0.16 -5.60 2.05
C LEU A 56 1.31 -5.91 1.72
N VAL A 57 1.61 -6.25 0.48
CA VAL A 57 2.99 -6.50 0.03
C VAL A 57 3.85 -5.24 0.20
N VAL A 58 3.35 -4.09 -0.24
CA VAL A 58 4.06 -2.80 -0.10
C VAL A 58 4.33 -2.49 1.38
N LEU A 59 3.32 -2.63 2.24
CA LEU A 59 3.48 -2.43 3.69
C LEU A 59 4.54 -3.37 4.28
N GLU A 60 4.52 -4.65 3.90
CA GLU A 60 5.50 -5.63 4.38
C GLU A 60 6.93 -5.27 3.93
N LEU A 61 7.14 -4.90 2.67
CA LEU A 61 8.45 -4.46 2.17
C LEU A 61 8.98 -3.23 2.92
N LEU A 62 8.12 -2.23 3.17
CA LEU A 62 8.48 -1.03 3.94
C LEU A 62 8.86 -1.39 5.38
N LEU A 63 8.12 -2.30 6.03
CA LEU A 63 8.44 -2.80 7.37
C LEU A 63 9.77 -3.55 7.42
N PHE A 64 10.17 -4.21 6.32
CA PHE A 64 11.47 -4.87 6.15
C PHE A 64 12.60 -3.94 5.67
N GLY A 65 12.36 -2.63 5.70
CA GLY A 65 13.39 -1.62 5.47
C GLY A 65 13.54 -1.17 4.01
N ALA A 66 12.64 -1.58 3.11
CA ALA A 66 12.58 -0.99 1.78
C ALA A 66 12.38 0.52 1.89
N ARG A 67 13.16 1.29 1.14
CA ARG A 67 13.02 2.74 1.00
C ARG A 67 12.71 3.10 -0.44
N PRO A 68 12.12 4.27 -0.71
CA PRO A 68 11.88 4.72 -2.08
C PRO A 68 13.16 4.74 -2.94
N SER A 69 14.32 5.06 -2.34
CA SER A 69 15.62 5.03 -3.02
C SER A 69 16.17 3.63 -3.33
N SER A 70 15.71 2.59 -2.62
CA SER A 70 16.14 1.19 -2.80
C SER A 70 14.99 0.28 -3.24
N TRP A 71 13.88 0.87 -3.74
CA TRP A 71 12.64 0.14 -3.97
C TRP A 71 12.81 -1.04 -4.93
N ASN A 72 13.63 -0.85 -5.97
CA ASN A 72 13.88 -1.87 -6.99
C ASN A 72 14.72 -3.06 -6.50
N ASP A 73 15.36 -2.95 -5.33
CA ASP A 73 16.07 -4.08 -4.71
C ASP A 73 15.09 -5.04 -4.00
N TYR A 74 13.89 -4.54 -3.66
CA TYR A 74 12.85 -5.26 -2.91
C TYR A 74 11.66 -5.65 -3.79
N TRP A 75 11.27 -4.77 -4.72
CA TRP A 75 10.17 -5.01 -5.64
C TRP A 75 10.66 -5.63 -6.95
N SER A 76 10.01 -6.72 -7.35
CA SER A 76 10.23 -7.36 -8.65
C SER A 76 8.91 -7.67 -9.33
N ASP A 77 8.85 -7.51 -10.64
CA ASP A 77 7.69 -7.92 -11.44
C ASP A 77 7.45 -9.44 -11.42
N THR A 78 8.42 -10.23 -10.99
CA THR A 78 8.21 -11.67 -10.75
C THR A 78 7.24 -11.94 -9.59
N LEU A 79 6.94 -10.93 -8.75
CA LEU A 79 5.90 -11.04 -7.72
C LEU A 79 4.51 -11.30 -8.30
N TYR A 80 4.25 -10.86 -9.54
CA TYR A 80 2.98 -11.15 -10.23
C TYR A 80 2.80 -12.64 -10.53
N ASP A 81 3.89 -13.39 -10.68
CA ASP A 81 3.84 -14.84 -10.95
C ASP A 81 3.46 -15.66 -9.72
N VAL A 82 3.56 -15.06 -8.52
CA VAL A 82 3.33 -15.73 -7.23
C VAL A 82 2.14 -15.15 -6.45
N VAL A 83 1.22 -14.44 -7.12
CA VAL A 83 0.01 -13.84 -6.50
C VAL A 83 -0.80 -14.86 -5.69
N GLY A 84 -0.97 -16.07 -6.21
CA GLY A 84 -1.69 -17.14 -5.50
C GLY A 84 -1.04 -17.52 -4.18
N TYR A 85 0.31 -17.63 -4.18
CA TYR A 85 1.09 -17.90 -2.98
C TYR A 85 0.99 -16.75 -1.97
N LEU A 86 1.13 -15.49 -2.42
CA LEU A 86 1.05 -14.31 -1.57
C LEU A 86 -0.32 -14.23 -0.86
N ARG A 87 -1.43 -14.52 -1.56
CA ARG A 87 -2.76 -14.57 -0.95
C ARG A 87 -2.84 -15.61 0.17
N LEU A 88 -2.31 -16.82 -0.06
CA LEU A 88 -2.27 -17.87 0.96
C LEU A 88 -1.37 -17.48 2.14
N GLN A 89 -0.24 -16.85 1.89
CA GLN A 89 0.67 -16.37 2.92
C GLN A 89 -0.01 -15.35 3.84
N PHE A 90 -0.69 -14.35 3.30
CA PHE A 90 -1.42 -13.36 4.11
C PHE A 90 -2.63 -13.97 4.83
N LEU A 91 -3.37 -14.87 4.17
CA LEU A 91 -4.46 -15.60 4.83
C LEU A 91 -3.94 -16.39 6.03
N ARG A 92 -2.79 -17.06 5.88
CA ARG A 92 -2.17 -17.82 6.97
C ARG A 92 -1.79 -16.91 8.14
N LYS A 93 -1.16 -15.76 7.88
CA LYS A 93 -0.85 -14.77 8.93
C LYS A 93 -2.09 -14.33 9.71
N VAL A 94 -3.22 -14.12 9.02
CA VAL A 94 -4.48 -13.74 9.67
C VAL A 94 -5.02 -14.88 10.55
N ILE A 95 -5.00 -16.13 10.05
CA ILE A 95 -5.43 -17.30 10.83
C ILE A 95 -4.56 -17.46 12.09
N ASP A 96 -3.24 -17.33 11.96
CA ASP A 96 -2.32 -17.42 13.09
C ASP A 96 -2.59 -16.29 14.10
N LEU A 97 -2.77 -15.04 13.65
CA LEU A 97 -3.16 -13.92 14.50
C LEU A 97 -4.47 -14.17 15.23
N GLN A 98 -5.51 -14.67 14.55
CA GLN A 98 -6.80 -14.99 15.17
C GLN A 98 -6.64 -16.04 16.26
N SER A 99 -5.82 -17.07 16.03
CA SER A 99 -5.57 -18.12 17.03
C SER A 99 -4.98 -17.57 18.33
N HIS A 100 -4.18 -16.48 18.26
CA HIS A 100 -3.64 -15.82 19.45
C HIS A 100 -4.69 -15.02 20.22
N PHE A 101 -5.74 -14.53 19.56
CA PHE A 101 -6.83 -13.79 20.23
C PHE A 101 -7.93 -14.71 20.78
N THR A 102 -8.10 -15.91 20.22
CA THR A 102 -9.13 -16.86 20.67
C THR A 102 -8.72 -17.76 21.84
N VAL A 103 -7.45 -17.72 22.27
CA VAL A 103 -6.94 -18.52 23.41
C VAL A 103 -6.89 -17.69 24.71
N ALA A 104 -7.30 -16.42 24.66
CA ALA A 104 -7.44 -15.55 25.84
C ALA A 104 -8.88 -15.59 26.38
N GLU A 105 -9.32 -16.76 26.84
CA GLU A 105 -10.45 -16.95 27.78
C GLU A 105 -10.06 -17.97 28.86
#